data_AF-A0A970JSC7-F1
#
_entry.id   AF-A0A970JSC7-F1
#
_cell.length_a   1.000
_cell.length_b   1.000
_cell.length_c   1.000
_cell.angle_alpha   90.00
_cell.angle_beta   90.00
_cell.angle_gamma   90.00
#
_symmetry.space_group_name_H-M   'P 1'
#
loop_
_entity.id
_entity.type
_entity.pdbx_description
1 polymer ?
#
loop_
_entity_poly.entity_id
_entity_poly.type
_entity_poly.pdbx_seq_one_letter_code
_entity_poly.pdbx_strand_id
1 'polypeptide(L)' 'MEVGTIIKVSGPLVMARNMGHASIQDICYVGDLGVVGEIIEMRGDIASIQVYEETAGIG' A
#
# COMPACT_ATOMS: atom_id res chain seq x y z
N MET A 1 -8.59 9.17 9.00
CA MET A 1 -7.74 8.15 8.39
C MET A 1 -8.53 7.57 7.25
N GLU A 2 -8.15 7.88 6.01
CA GLU A 2 -8.77 7.27 4.84
C GLU A 2 -8.15 5.90 4.60
N VAL A 3 -8.97 4.95 4.16
CA VAL A 3 -8.61 3.54 4.05
C VAL A 3 -8.67 3.14 2.58
N GLY A 4 -7.52 2.70 2.06
CA GLY A 4 -7.42 2.08 0.75
C GLY A 4 -7.86 0.61 0.77
N THR A 5 -8.13 0.05 -0.41
CA THR A 5 -8.36 -1.39 -0.57
C THR A 5 -7.25 -2.01 -1.36
N ILE A 6 -6.61 -3.06 -0.82
CA ILE A 6 -5.61 -3.85 -1.54
C ILE A 6 -6.29 -4.52 -2.74
N ILE A 7 -5.71 -4.32 -3.93
CA ILE A 7 -6.19 -4.93 -5.18
C ILE A 7 -5.18 -5.93 -5.76
N LYS A 8 -3.91 -5.86 -5.35
CA LYS A 8 -2.86 -6.77 -5.81
C LYS A 8 -1.70 -6.80 -4.83
N VAL A 9 -1.11 -7.98 -4.64
CA VAL A 9 0.14 -8.20 -3.89
C VAL A 9 1.13 -8.92 -4.81
N SER A 10 2.36 -8.45 -4.88
CA SER A 10 3.41 -9.01 -5.75
C SER A 10 4.77 -8.90 -5.06
N GLY A 11 5.14 -9.94 -4.32
CA GLY A 11 6.31 -9.88 -3.45
C GLY A 11 6.14 -8.74 -2.45
N PRO A 12 7.12 -7.83 -2.29
CA PRO A 12 7.02 -6.71 -1.36
C PRO A 12 6.29 -5.48 -1.94
N LEU A 13 5.70 -5.60 -3.14
CA LEU A 13 4.92 -4.53 -3.76
C LEU A 13 3.42 -4.80 -3.61
N VAL A 14 2.69 -3.83 -3.07
CA VAL A 14 1.24 -3.87 -2.89
C VAL A 14 0.60 -2.75 -3.69
N MET A 15 -0.51 -3.04 -4.37
CA MET A 15 -1.31 -2.03 -5.05
C MET A 15 -2.61 -1.83 -4.27
N ALA A 16 -2.95 -0.57 -3.98
CA ALA A 16 -4.19 -0.21 -3.31
C ALA A 16 -4.96 0.83 -4.13
N ARG A 17 -6.29 0.69 -4.20
CA ARG A 17 -7.21 1.69 -4.77
C ARG A 17 -7.83 2.56 -3.66
N ASN A 18 -8.52 3.62 -4.04
CA ASN A 18 -9.07 4.63 -3.11
C ASN A 18 -7.95 5.39 -2.37
N MET A 19 -6.85 5.66 -3.07
CA MET A 19 -5.64 6.29 -2.53
C MET A 19 -5.38 7.68 -3.12
N GLY A 20 -6.29 8.27 -3.91
CA GLY A 20 -6.08 9.56 -4.57
C GLY A 20 -5.83 10.76 -3.65
N HIS A 21 -6.07 10.59 -2.34
CA HIS A 21 -5.74 11.56 -1.30
C HIS A 21 -4.29 11.44 -0.78
N ALA A 22 -3.64 10.30 -1.04
CA ALA A 22 -2.30 10.00 -0.56
C ALA A 22 -1.23 10.52 -1.54
N SER A 23 -0.05 10.75 -1.01
CA SER A 23 1.09 11.27 -1.76
C SER A 23 2.23 10.26 -1.82
N ILE A 24 3.07 10.40 -2.84
CA ILE A 24 4.34 9.69 -2.90
C ILE A 24 5.17 10.07 -1.66
N GLN A 25 5.89 9.09 -1.09
CA GLN A 25 6.63 9.15 0.19
C GLN A 25 5.77 9.13 1.46
N ASP A 26 4.44 9.07 1.36
CA ASP A 26 3.61 8.83 2.54
C ASP A 26 3.85 7.42 3.08
N ILE A 27 3.95 7.34 4.40
CA ILE A 27 4.02 6.09 5.14
C ILE A 27 2.60 5.61 5.44
N CYS A 28 2.34 4.33 5.19
CA CYS A 28 1.05 3.70 5.45
C CYS A 28 1.23 2.33 6.12
N TYR A 29 0.14 1.87 6.71
CA TYR A 29 0.02 0.53 7.28
C TYR A 29 -0.78 -0.34 6.32
N VAL A 30 -0.23 -1.51 5.99
CA VAL A 30 -0.75 -2.41 4.97
C VAL A 30 -1.18 -3.74 5.59
N GLY A 31 -2.41 -4.16 5.27
CA GLY A 31 -3.00 -5.41 5.76
C GLY A 31 -3.36 -5.39 7.25
N ASP A 32 -3.93 -6.49 7.73
CA ASP A 32 -4.44 -6.61 9.11
C ASP A 32 -3.32 -6.63 10.16
N LEU A 33 -2.11 -7.02 9.75
CA LEU A 33 -0.91 -7.01 10.60
C LEU A 33 -0.29 -5.61 10.74
N GLY A 34 -0.77 -4.63 9.97
CA GLY A 34 -0.25 -3.27 10.02
C GLY A 34 1.21 -3.17 9.58
N VAL A 35 1.58 -3.86 8.51
CA VAL A 35 2.95 -3.82 7.98
C VAL A 35 3.24 -2.42 7.46
N VAL A 36 4.39 -1.87 7.82
CA VAL A 36 4.79 -0.53 7.36
C VAL A 36 5.17 -0.58 5.89
N GLY A 37 4.64 0.35 5.11
CA GLY A 37 4.98 0.56 3.72
C GLY A 37 5.09 2.04 3.34
N GLU A 38 5.76 2.29 2.22
CA GLU A 38 5.93 3.61 1.62
C GLU A 38 5.25 3.65 0.25
N ILE A 39 4.50 4.72 -0.02
CA ILE A 39 3.94 4.96 -1.35
C ILE A 39 5.06 5.40 -2.29
N ILE A 40 5.40 4.57 -3.27
CA ILE A 40 6.49 4.83 -4.22
C ILE A 40 6.01 5.33 -5.58
N GLU A 41 4.73 5.14 -5.90
CA GLU A 41 4.12 5.59 -7.16
C GLU A 41 2.61 5.82 -6.98
N MET A 42 2.09 6.87 -7.63
CA MET A 42 0.66 7.16 -7.71
C MET A 42 0.20 7.18 -9.17
N ARG A 43 -0.87 6.45 -9.48
CA ARG A 43 -1.53 6.43 -10.79
C ARG A 43 -3.02 6.69 -10.62
N GLY A 44 -3.39 7.97 -10.67
CA GLY A 44 -4.76 8.40 -10.38
C GLY A 44 -5.12 8.04 -8.94
N ASP A 45 -6.09 7.16 -8.77
CA ASP A 45 -6.58 6.71 -7.46
C ASP A 45 -5.88 5.43 -6.93
N ILE A 46 -4.85 4.96 -7.64
CA ILE A 46 -4.11 3.75 -7.28
C ILE A 46 -2.72 4.11 -6.76
N ALA A 47 -2.38 3.61 -5.57
CA ALA A 47 -1.04 3.68 -5.01
C ALA A 47 -0.29 2.35 -5.19
N SER A 48 0.98 2.45 -5.56
CA SER A 48 1.95 1.36 -5.43
C SER A 48 2.72 1.57 -4.13
N ILE A 49 2.64 0.60 -3.23
CA ILE A 49 3.19 0.63 -1.88
C ILE A 49 4.29 -0.42 -1.78
N GLN A 50 5.49 0.00 -1.42
CA GLN A 50 6.59 -0.88 -1.11
C GLN A 50 6.55 -1.19 0.39
N VAL A 51 6.42 -2.46 0.77
CA VAL A 51 6.51 -2.88 2.16
C VAL A 51 7.91 -3.41 2.50
N TYR A 52 8.32 -3.24 3.75
CA TYR A 52 9.65 -3.62 4.22
C TYR A 52 9.73 -5.05 4.77
N GLU A 53 8.60 -5.64 5.21
CA GLU A 53 8.54 -7.02 5.71
C GLU A 53 7.99 -7.99 4.66
N GLU A 54 8.28 -9.29 4.82
CA GLU A 54 7.73 -10.33 3.96
C GLU A 54 6.20 -10.24 3.95
N THR A 55 5.60 -10.15 2.77
CA THR A 55 4.14 -10.06 2.57
C THR A 55 3.37 -11.33 2.95
N ALA A 56 4.02 -12.25 3.67
CA ALA A 56 3.42 -13.44 4.24
C ALA A 56 2.39 -13.03 5.31
N GLY A 57 1.14 -12.87 4.90
CA GLY A 57 0.03 -12.43 5.76
C GLY A 57 -0.66 -11.15 5.30
N ILE A 58 -0.21 -10.53 4.20
CA ILE A 58 -0.95 -9.45 3.53
C ILE A 58 -1.82 -10.11 2.45
N GLY A 59 -3.04 -10.49 2.80
CA GLY A 59 -4.00 -11.15 1.89
C GLY A 59 -5.42 -11.15 2.40
#